data_AF-N9HFN4-F1
#
_entry.id   AF-N9HFN4-F1
#
_cell.length_a   1.000
_cell.length_b   1.000
_cell.length_c   1.000
_cell.angle_alpha   90.00
_cell.angle_beta   90.00
_cell.angle_gamma   90.00
#
_symmetry.space_group_name_H-M   'P 1'
#
loop_
_entity.id
_entity.type
_entity.pdbx_description
1 polymer ?
#
loop_
_entity_poly.entity_id
_entity_poly.type
_entity_poly.pdbx_seq_one_letter_code
_entity_poly.pdbx_strand_id
1 'polypeptide(L)'
;MSKKKLNVTGSQIKSYDLQVKNFNQNNIQFQRIYLSIHVDNGVYNYEICEDARFTIDYLKVKIPEELNYAIENFNRVEISEYPERSYLYFEVRHKDFRLMQVSGRRL
;
A
#
# COMPACT_ATOMS: atom_id res chain seq x y z
N MET A 1 -5.98 10.80 18.48
CA MET A 1 -6.43 9.44 18.10
C MET A 1 -5.22 8.64 17.65
N SER A 2 -5.01 7.44 18.21
CA SER A 2 -3.86 6.60 17.85
C SER A 2 -3.91 6.26 16.36
N LYS A 3 -2.91 6.68 15.59
CA LYS A 3 -2.74 6.32 14.17
C LYS A 3 -2.64 4.79 14.11
N LYS A 4 -3.70 4.12 13.63
CA LYS A 4 -3.62 2.67 13.35
C LYS A 4 -2.78 2.48 12.08
N LYS A 5 -1.46 2.42 12.27
CA LYS A 5 -0.49 2.05 11.24
C LYS A 5 -0.42 0.53 11.09
N LEU A 6 -0.23 0.03 9.88
CA LEU A 6 0.31 -1.32 9.73
C LEU A 6 1.79 -1.26 10.08
N ASN A 7 2.24 -2.15 10.95
CA ASN A 7 3.64 -2.27 11.32
C ASN A 7 3.90 -3.73 11.72
N VAL A 8 4.35 -4.53 10.77
CA VAL A 8 4.48 -5.98 10.90
C VAL A 8 5.78 -6.45 10.26
N THR A 9 6.23 -7.65 10.61
CA THR A 9 7.25 -8.36 9.83
C THR A 9 6.61 -9.19 8.73
N GLY A 10 7.34 -9.49 7.67
CA GLY A 10 6.86 -10.33 6.58
C GLY A 10 6.33 -11.70 7.04
N SER A 11 6.91 -12.27 8.10
CA SER A 11 6.43 -13.51 8.73
C SER A 11 5.00 -13.45 9.27
N GLN A 12 4.48 -12.24 9.55
CA GLN A 12 3.14 -12.03 10.07
C GLN A 12 2.11 -11.78 8.95
N ILE A 13 2.56 -11.60 7.69
CA ILE A 13 1.70 -11.41 6.52
C ILE A 13 1.34 -12.79 5.98
N LYS A 14 0.06 -13.16 6.06
CA LYS A 14 -0.46 -14.44 5.56
C LYS A 14 -0.72 -14.40 4.06
N SER A 15 -1.26 -13.29 3.61
CA SER A 15 -1.60 -13.04 2.21
C SER A 15 -1.89 -11.55 2.03
N TYR A 16 -1.93 -11.12 0.78
CA TYR A 16 -2.48 -9.83 0.41
C TYR A 16 -3.26 -9.97 -0.90
N ASP A 17 -4.22 -9.08 -1.10
CA ASP A 17 -4.99 -8.92 -2.32
C ASP A 17 -4.79 -7.51 -2.87
N LEU A 18 -4.54 -7.40 -4.17
CA LEU A 18 -4.38 -6.13 -4.85
C LEU A 18 -5.30 -6.10 -6.07
N GLN A 19 -6.25 -5.17 -6.06
CA GLN A 19 -7.21 -4.97 -7.15
C GLN A 19 -7.06 -3.58 -7.74
N VAL A 20 -6.90 -3.50 -9.07
CA VAL A 20 -7.00 -2.24 -9.80
C VAL A 20 -8.45 -2.08 -10.26
N LYS A 21 -9.10 -0.98 -9.89
CA LYS A 21 -10.45 -0.65 -10.34
C LYS A 21 -10.42 0.58 -11.23
N ASN A 22 -11.14 0.48 -12.35
CA ASN A 22 -11.34 1.59 -13.29
C ASN A 22 -12.59 2.37 -12.90
N PHE A 23 -12.49 3.69 -12.93
CA PHE A 23 -13.57 4.62 -12.69
C PHE A 23 -13.71 5.57 -13.87
N ASN A 24 -14.93 6.01 -14.11
CA ASN A 24 -15.25 7.06 -15.06
C ASN A 24 -16.14 8.09 -14.38
N GLN A 25 -15.67 9.33 -14.28
CA GLN A 25 -16.43 10.43 -13.71
C GLN A 25 -16.25 11.66 -14.58
N ASN A 26 -17.35 12.28 -15.03
CA ASN A 26 -17.33 13.48 -15.87
C ASN A 26 -16.43 13.34 -17.12
N ASN A 27 -16.47 12.17 -17.79
CA ASN A 27 -15.61 11.80 -18.94
C ASN A 27 -14.11 11.70 -18.62
N ILE A 28 -13.72 11.71 -17.34
CA ILE A 28 -12.36 11.45 -16.90
C ILE A 28 -12.30 10.00 -16.44
N GLN A 29 -11.47 9.20 -17.12
CA GLN A 29 -11.11 7.86 -16.68
C GLN A 29 -9.95 7.94 -15.69
N PHE A 30 -10.06 7.25 -14.56
CA PHE A 30 -8.99 7.12 -13.60
C PHE A 30 -9.02 5.75 -12.93
N GLN A 31 -7.90 5.34 -12.36
CA GLN A 31 -7.74 4.06 -11.69
C GLN A 31 -7.43 4.24 -10.21
N ARG A 32 -7.82 3.26 -9.41
CA ARG A 32 -7.39 3.14 -8.02
C ARG A 32 -6.98 1.71 -7.70
N ILE A 33 -5.98 1.57 -6.85
CA ILE A 33 -5.57 0.30 -6.25
C ILE A 33 -6.31 0.15 -4.93
N TYR A 34 -6.94 -1.00 -4.74
CA TYR A 34 -7.45 -1.48 -3.46
C TYR A 34 -6.51 -2.58 -2.97
N LEU A 35 -5.82 -2.31 -1.86
CA LEU A 35 -4.85 -3.22 -1.25
C LEU A 35 -5.40 -3.72 0.08
N SER A 36 -5.51 -5.03 0.24
CA SER A 36 -5.88 -5.70 1.49
C SER A 36 -4.70 -6.54 1.96
N ILE A 37 -4.17 -6.28 3.17
CA ILE A 37 -3.10 -7.07 3.77
C ILE A 37 -3.67 -7.87 4.94
N HIS A 38 -3.58 -9.20 4.84
CA HIS A 38 -4.06 -10.13 5.86
C HIS A 38 -2.91 -10.52 6.77
N VAL A 39 -3.04 -10.22 8.06
CA VAL A 39 -2.08 -10.58 9.11
C VAL A 39 -2.78 -11.40 10.19
N ASP A 40 -2.02 -11.96 11.13
CA ASP A 40 -2.58 -12.75 12.25
C ASP A 40 -3.73 -12.06 12.98
N ASN A 41 -3.60 -10.75 13.20
CA ASN A 41 -4.49 -9.97 14.05
C ASN A 41 -5.51 -9.12 13.26
N GLY A 42 -5.73 -9.42 11.98
CA GLY A 42 -6.78 -8.79 11.18
C GLY A 42 -6.37 -8.43 9.76
N VAL A 43 -7.19 -7.58 9.14
CA VAL A 43 -7.01 -7.13 7.76
C VAL A 43 -6.82 -5.62 7.73
N TYR A 44 -5.85 -5.16 6.94
CA TYR A 44 -5.59 -3.74 6.72
C TYR A 44 -5.90 -3.41 5.27
N ASN A 45 -6.90 -2.55 5.06
CA ASN A 45 -7.39 -2.17 3.74
C ASN A 45 -6.97 -0.74 3.40
N TYR A 46 -6.55 -0.54 2.15
CA TYR A 46 -6.09 0.74 1.64
C TYR A 46 -6.66 1.01 0.26
N GLU A 47 -6.96 2.28 0.00
CA GLU A 47 -7.23 2.83 -1.33
C GLU A 47 -6.02 3.69 -1.72
N ILE A 48 -5.42 3.42 -2.88
CA ILE A 48 -4.27 4.15 -3.41
C ILE A 48 -4.67 4.73 -4.78
N CYS A 49 -4.42 6.01 -4.94
CA CYS A 49 -4.74 6.78 -6.14
C CYS A 49 -3.47 7.05 -6.95
N GLU A 50 -3.65 7.22 -8.26
CA GLU A 50 -2.60 7.80 -9.10
C GLU A 50 -2.24 9.21 -8.63
N ASP A 51 -0.96 9.54 -8.68
CA ASP A 51 -0.50 10.93 -8.54
C ASP A 51 0.77 11.20 -9.36
N ALA A 52 1.27 12.44 -9.29
CA ALA A 52 2.42 12.90 -10.07
C ALA A 52 3.73 12.13 -9.80
N ARG A 53 3.84 11.34 -8.72
CA ARG A 53 5.04 10.60 -8.35
C ARG A 53 5.03 9.19 -8.92
N PHE A 54 3.87 8.53 -8.92
CA PHE A 54 3.74 7.13 -9.30
C PHE A 54 2.42 6.88 -10.04
N THR A 55 2.53 6.24 -11.20
CA THR A 55 1.36 5.76 -11.96
C THR A 55 0.79 4.49 -11.34
N ILE A 56 -0.48 4.20 -11.62
CA ILE A 56 -1.11 2.94 -11.18
C ILE A 56 -0.40 1.72 -11.80
N ASP A 57 0.08 1.84 -13.04
CA ASP A 57 0.84 0.79 -13.71
C ASP A 57 2.17 0.47 -13.04
N TYR A 58 2.85 1.47 -12.47
CA TYR A 58 4.03 1.24 -11.66
C TYR A 58 3.66 0.59 -10.33
N LEU A 59 2.67 1.15 -9.62
CA LEU A 59 2.31 0.72 -8.27
C LEU A 59 1.74 -0.71 -8.24
N LYS A 60 0.98 -1.12 -9.26
CA LYS A 60 0.43 -2.49 -9.34
C LYS A 60 1.51 -3.57 -9.46
N VAL A 61 2.71 -3.20 -9.92
CA VAL A 61 3.89 -4.10 -10.00
C VAL A 61 4.75 -3.96 -8.76
N LYS A 62 5.02 -2.71 -8.34
CA LYS A 62 5.96 -2.44 -7.27
C LYS A 62 5.46 -2.85 -5.89
N ILE A 63 4.17 -2.66 -5.59
CA ILE A 63 3.61 -3.05 -4.29
C ILE A 63 3.71 -4.57 -4.06
N PRO A 64 3.29 -5.44 -5.00
CA PRO A 64 3.49 -6.88 -4.88
C PRO A 64 4.96 -7.28 -4.75
N GLU A 65 5.85 -6.69 -5.55
CA GLU A 65 7.30 -6.96 -5.49
C GLU A 65 7.86 -6.72 -4.07
N GLU A 66 7.54 -5.57 -3.48
CA GLU A 66 8.02 -5.21 -2.13
C GLU A 66 7.38 -6.06 -1.03
N LEU A 67 6.08 -6.37 -1.14
CA LEU A 67 5.40 -7.26 -0.18
C LEU A 67 5.94 -8.68 -0.23
N ASN A 68 6.14 -9.23 -1.44
CA ASN A 68 6.73 -10.56 -1.62
C ASN A 68 8.14 -10.61 -1.06
N TYR A 69 8.97 -9.61 -1.38
CA TYR A 69 10.32 -9.51 -0.83
C TYR A 69 10.30 -9.44 0.69
N ALA A 70 9.36 -8.68 1.28
CA ALA A 70 9.22 -8.60 2.72
C ALA A 70 8.83 -9.95 3.35
N ILE A 71 7.89 -10.67 2.74
CA ILE A 71 7.45 -12.00 3.20
C ILE A 71 8.62 -13.00 3.15
N GLU A 72 9.32 -13.08 2.02
CA GLU A 72 10.43 -14.02 1.80
C GLU A 72 11.62 -13.78 2.73
N ASN A 73 11.90 -12.52 3.04
CA ASN A 73 13.08 -12.12 3.84
C ASN A 73 12.72 -11.73 5.28
N PHE A 74 11.46 -11.90 5.69
CA PHE A 74 10.92 -11.49 6.98
C PHE A 74 11.16 -10.01 7.32
N ASN A 75 11.27 -9.16 6.30
CA ASN A 75 11.52 -7.73 6.50
C ASN A 75 10.30 -7.04 7.10
N ARG A 76 10.57 -5.92 7.76
CA ARG A 76 9.53 -5.10 8.35
C ARG A 76 8.79 -4.32 7.26
N VAL A 77 7.47 -4.36 7.30
CA VAL A 77 6.54 -3.58 6.48
C VAL A 77 5.82 -2.58 7.37
N GLU A 78 5.90 -1.31 7.02
CA GLU A 78 5.16 -0.24 7.68
C GLU A 78 4.32 0.53 6.64
N ILE A 79 3.02 0.66 6.90
CA ILE A 79 2.13 1.55 6.16
C ILE A 79 1.50 2.51 7.17
N SER A 80 1.83 3.79 7.03
CA SER A 80 1.31 4.86 7.88
C SER A 80 0.55 5.90 7.07
N GLU A 81 -0.44 6.52 7.70
CA GLU A 81 -1.33 7.49 7.05
C GLU A 81 -1.05 8.91 7.57
N TYR A 82 -1.13 9.88 6.66
CA TYR A 82 -1.27 11.29 6.98
C TYR A 82 -2.65 11.78 6.49
N PRO A 83 -3.67 11.69 7.36
CA PRO A 83 -5.08 11.82 6.95
C PRO A 83 -5.42 13.19 6.36
N GLU A 84 -4.80 14.25 6.92
CA GLU A 84 -5.02 15.64 6.51
C GLU A 84 -4.74 15.89 5.03
N ARG A 85 -3.85 15.09 4.42
CA ARG A 85 -3.46 15.22 3.02
C ARG A 85 -3.80 13.99 2.17
N SER A 86 -4.49 13.00 2.74
CA SER A 86 -4.76 11.71 2.08
C SER A 86 -3.48 11.12 1.46
N TYR A 87 -2.45 10.99 2.29
CA TYR A 87 -1.20 10.31 1.93
C TYR A 87 -1.00 9.03 2.74
N LEU A 88 -0.47 8.02 2.06
CA LEU A 88 0.07 6.81 2.66
C LEU A 88 1.58 6.81 2.46
N TYR A 89 2.30 6.41 3.51
CA TYR A 89 3.73 6.15 3.46
C TYR A 89 3.93 4.65 3.58
N PHE A 90 4.46 4.04 2.53
CA PHE A 90 4.73 2.61 2.41
C PHE A 90 6.24 2.37 2.53
N GLU A 91 6.65 1.61 3.54
CA GLU A 91 8.05 1.29 3.83
C GLU A 91 8.21 -0.23 3.94
N VAL A 92 9.14 -0.80 3.18
CA VAL A 92 9.72 -2.11 3.46
C VAL A 92 11.19 -1.91 3.84
N ARG A 93 11.57 -2.36 5.04
CA ARG A 93 12.93 -2.18 5.55
C ARG A 93 13.88 -3.19 4.93
N HIS A 94 14.48 -2.82 3.81
CA HIS A 94 15.66 -3.48 3.26
C HIS A 94 16.65 -2.46 2.69
N LYS A 95 17.82 -2.93 2.25
CA LYS A 95 18.98 -2.05 1.97
C LYS A 95 18.72 -1.01 0.89
N ASP A 96 17.85 -1.31 -0.06
CA ASP A 96 17.73 -0.53 -1.30
C ASP A 96 16.40 0.22 -1.43
N PHE A 97 15.43 -0.05 -0.56
CA PHE A 97 14.11 0.59 -0.67
C PHE A 97 14.02 1.93 0.06
N ARG A 98 13.52 2.92 -0.67
CA ARG A 98 13.15 4.24 -0.15
C ARG A 98 11.66 4.26 0.12
N LEU A 99 11.29 4.88 1.25
CA LEU A 99 9.91 5.19 1.62
C LEU A 99 9.09 5.68 0.40
N MET A 100 8.09 4.92 -0.02
CA MET A 100 7.16 5.32 -1.07
C MET A 100 6.02 6.12 -0.44
N GLN A 101 5.95 7.41 -0.77
CA GLN A 101 4.79 8.23 -0.44
C GLN A 101 3.81 8.20 -1.62
N VAL A 102 2.60 7.69 -1.38
CA VAL A 102 1.53 7.61 -2.39
C VAL A 102 0.30 8.39 -1.92
N SER A 103 -0.50 8.89 -2.86
CA SER A 103 -1.83 9.41 -2.55
C SER A 103 -2.79 8.27 -2.26
N GLY A 104 -3.56 8.40 -1.20
CA GLY A 104 -4.43 7.32 -0.75
C GLY A 104 -4.86 7.45 0.70
N ARG A 105 -5.61 6.47 1.17
CA ARG A 105 -6.14 6.43 2.53
C ARG A 105 -6.39 5.00 2.97
N ARG A 106 -6.53 4.84 4.28
CA ARG A 106 -7.05 3.60 4.85
C ARG A 106 -8.57 3.48 4.62
N LEU A 107 -9.07 2.25 4.49
CA LEU A 107 -10.49 1.89 4.46
C LEU A 107 -10.95 1.23 5.77
#